data_AF-A0A7W0FW87-F1
#
_entry.id   AF-A0A7W0FW87-F1
#
_cell.length_a   1.000
_cell.length_b   1.000
_cell.length_c   1.000
_cell.angle_alpha   90.00
_cell.angle_beta   90.00
_cell.angle_gamma   90.00
#
_symmetry.space_group_name_H-M   'P 1'
#
loop_
_entity.id
_entity.type
_entity.pdbx_description
1 polymer ?
#
loop_
_entity_poly.entity_id
_entity_poly.type
_entity_poly.pdbx_seq_one_letter_code
_entity_poly.pdbx_strand_id
1 'polypeptide(L)'
;MLSLALVGTVCDADDWVAMTDTAEHLKDWIKQYVHLPFEIPSHGTFTRTFGIIDNNLFSQFLIDWADHLRMKSKHEVVSMDGKTLR
;
A
#
# COMPACT_ATOMS: atom_id res chain seq x y z
N MET A 1 -6.98 -4.95 -3.29
CA MET A 1 -5.67 -5.19 -3.93
C MET A 1 -4.71 -4.06 -3.62
N LEU A 2 -5.04 -2.82 -4.00
CA LEU A 2 -4.21 -1.64 -3.69
C LEU A 2 -3.92 -1.47 -2.20
N SER A 3 -4.91 -1.64 -1.33
CA SER A 3 -4.70 -1.58 0.13
C SER A 3 -3.75 -2.66 0.64
N LEU A 4 -3.81 -3.87 0.07
CA LEU A 4 -2.89 -4.97 0.44
C LEU A 4 -1.47 -4.66 -0.01
N ALA A 5 -1.30 -4.16 -1.24
CA ALA A 5 -0.01 -3.74 -1.76
C ALA A 5 0.58 -2.58 -0.95
N LEU A 6 -0.26 -1.63 -0.51
CA LEU A 6 0.15 -0.54 0.37
C LEU A 6 0.64 -1.06 1.72
N VAL A 7 -0.13 -1.95 2.37
CA VAL A 7 0.27 -2.58 3.64
C VAL A 7 1.58 -3.34 3.46
N GLY A 8 1.70 -4.16 2.41
CA GLY A 8 2.94 -4.86 2.07
C GLY A 8 4.12 -3.91 1.91
N THR A 9 3.94 -2.81 1.17
CA THR A 9 4.99 -1.80 0.94
C THR A 9 5.44 -1.14 2.25
N VAL A 10 4.51 -0.82 3.14
CA VAL A 10 4.84 -0.24 4.47
C VAL A 10 5.56 -1.25 5.36
N CYS A 11 5.28 -2.54 5.19
CA CYS A 11 5.94 -3.65 5.87
C CYS A 11 7.23 -4.13 5.17
N ASP A 12 7.76 -3.39 4.19
CA ASP A 12 8.97 -3.71 3.44
C ASP A 12 8.90 -5.04 2.66
N ALA A 13 7.70 -5.43 2.21
CA ALA A 13 7.53 -6.55 1.30
C ALA A 13 7.90 -6.12 -0.14
N ASP A 14 9.04 -6.61 -0.62
CA ASP A 14 9.69 -6.19 -1.87
C ASP A 14 9.29 -7.00 -3.11
N ASP A 15 8.56 -8.10 -2.94
CA ASP A 15 7.99 -8.90 -4.03
C ASP A 15 6.55 -9.38 -3.75
N TRP A 16 5.91 -9.96 -4.77
CA TRP A 16 4.54 -10.47 -4.65
C TRP A 16 4.41 -11.66 -3.69
N VAL A 17 5.51 -12.39 -3.47
CA VAL A 17 5.59 -13.51 -2.53
C VAL A 17 5.48 -12.98 -1.11
N ALA A 18 6.42 -12.13 -0.74
CA ALA A 18 6.46 -11.39 0.50
C ALA A 18 5.15 -10.65 0.76
N MET A 19 4.56 -9.98 -0.23
CA MET A 19 3.29 -9.25 -0.03
C MET A 19 2.13 -10.15 0.40
N THR A 20 2.06 -11.36 -0.15
CA THR A 20 1.00 -12.30 0.22
C THR A 20 1.28 -12.94 1.57
N ASP A 21 2.54 -13.26 1.87
CA ASP A 21 2.95 -13.77 3.18
C ASP A 21 2.66 -12.73 4.28
N THR A 22 3.00 -11.46 4.05
CA THR A 22 2.65 -10.35 4.95
C THR A 22 1.14 -10.22 5.10
N ALA A 23 0.38 -10.31 4.01
CA ALA A 23 -1.07 -10.20 4.05
C ALA A 23 -1.73 -11.36 4.79
N GLU A 24 -1.16 -12.57 4.75
CA GLU A 24 -1.63 -13.72 5.52
C GLU A 24 -1.31 -13.55 7.02
N HIS A 25 -0.10 -13.09 7.35
CA HIS A 25 0.27 -12.80 8.75
C HIS A 25 -0.55 -11.67 9.38
N LEU A 26 -0.95 -10.66 8.59
CA LEU A 26 -1.73 -9.51 9.04
C LEU A 26 -3.23 -9.65 8.72
N LYS A 27 -3.69 -10.81 8.28
CA LYS A 27 -5.04 -11.02 7.75
C LYS A 27 -6.15 -10.55 8.68
N ASP A 28 -6.06 -10.89 9.96
CA ASP A 28 -7.07 -10.50 10.95
C ASP A 28 -7.13 -8.98 11.14
N TRP A 29 -5.97 -8.31 11.13
CA TRP A 29 -5.88 -6.85 11.18
C TRP A 29 -6.42 -6.22 9.89
N ILE A 30 -6.04 -6.73 8.72
CA ILE A 30 -6.48 -6.21 7.41
C ILE A 30 -8.01 -6.32 7.29
N LYS A 31 -8.62 -7.43 7.73
CA LYS A 31 -10.07 -7.65 7.68
C LYS A 31 -10.88 -6.60 8.46
N GLN A 32 -10.26 -5.85 9.37
CA GLN A 32 -10.91 -4.74 10.08
C GLN A 32 -11.12 -3.51 9.19
N TYR A 33 -10.26 -3.31 8.18
CA TYR A 33 -10.24 -2.11 7.34
C TYR A 33 -10.61 -2.37 5.88
N VAL A 34 -10.43 -3.61 5.42
CA VAL A 34 -10.63 -4.01 4.02
C VAL A 34 -11.58 -5.18 3.97
N HIS A 35 -12.66 -5.03 3.19
CA HIS A 35 -13.55 -6.14 2.91
C HIS A 35 -12.85 -7.15 1.99
N LEU A 36 -12.62 -8.35 2.50
CA LEU A 36 -12.03 -9.48 1.79
C LEU A 36 -13.10 -10.56 1.59
N PRO A 37 -13.94 -10.44 0.54
CA PRO A 37 -15.01 -11.41 0.28
C PRO A 37 -14.46 -12.78 -0.11
N PHE A 38 -13.25 -12.79 -0.65
CA PHE A 38 -12.43 -13.96 -0.92
C PHE A 38 -11.16 -13.81 -0.09
N GLU A 39 -10.58 -14.95 0.34
CA GLU A 39 -9.35 -15.02 1.14
C GLU A 39 -8.18 -14.24 0.52
N ILE A 40 -7.01 -14.20 1.19
CA ILE A 40 -5.86 -13.44 0.71
C ILE A 40 -5.49 -13.88 -0.72
N PRO A 41 -5.38 -12.93 -1.67
CA PRO A 41 -5.03 -13.24 -3.05
C PRO A 41 -3.64 -13.85 -3.16
N SER A 42 -3.48 -14.79 -4.07
CA SER A 42 -2.16 -15.33 -4.41
C SER A 42 -1.27 -14.30 -5.11
N HIS A 43 0.05 -14.55 -5.08
CA HIS A 43 1.06 -13.77 -5.80
C HIS A 43 0.74 -13.59 -7.30
N GLY A 44 0.14 -14.62 -7.92
CA GLY A 44 -0.31 -14.57 -9.31
C GLY A 44 -1.45 -13.57 -9.53
N THR A 45 -2.31 -13.37 -8.54
CA THR A 45 -3.37 -12.36 -8.58
C THR A 45 -2.80 -10.94 -8.52
N PHE A 46 -1.78 -10.71 -7.69
CA PHE A 46 -1.02 -9.45 -7.68
C PHE A 46 -0.39 -9.20 -9.05
N THR A 47 0.37 -10.16 -9.56
CA THR A 47 1.05 -10.06 -10.87
C THR A 47 0.06 -9.72 -11.99
N ARG A 48 -1.07 -10.44 -12.06
CA ARG A 48 -2.08 -10.20 -13.10
C ARG A 48 -2.73 -8.83 -12.94
N THR A 49 -3.08 -8.43 -11.73
CA THR A 49 -3.80 -7.18 -11.48
C THR A 49 -2.90 -5.99 -11.80
N PHE A 50 -1.69 -5.96 -11.25
CA PHE A 50 -0.74 -4.87 -11.47
C PHE A 50 -0.15 -4.87 -12.88
N GLY A 51 -0.04 -6.03 -13.53
CA GLY A 51 0.42 -6.13 -14.92
C GLY A 51 -0.55 -5.54 -15.96
N ILE A 52 -1.82 -5.34 -15.62
CA ILE A 52 -2.83 -4.73 -16.50
C ILE A 52 -2.94 -3.21 -16.27
N ILE A 53 -2.45 -2.72 -15.13
CA ILE A 53 -2.53 -1.31 -14.77
C ILE A 53 -1.49 -0.51 -15.57
N ASP A 54 -1.92 0.59 -16.18
CA ASP A 54 -0.99 1.54 -16.80
C ASP A 54 -0.12 2.19 -15.72
N ASN A 55 1.20 1.96 -15.81
CA ASN A 55 2.15 2.43 -14.80
C ASN A 55 2.19 3.96 -14.67
N ASN A 56 2.04 4.69 -15.78
CA ASN A 56 2.12 6.16 -15.76
C ASN A 56 0.89 6.76 -15.09
N LEU A 57 -0.31 6.28 -15.46
CA LEU A 57 -1.56 6.71 -14.85
C LEU A 57 -1.61 6.35 -13.37
N PHE A 58 -1.14 5.16 -13.01
CA PHE A 58 -1.11 4.72 -11.62
C PHE A 58 -0.14 5.52 -10.76
N SER A 59 1.05 5.83 -11.30
CA SER A 59 2.02 6.69 -10.62
C SER A 59 1.43 8.09 -10.38
N GLN A 60 0.82 8.69 -11.41
CA GLN A 60 0.18 10.00 -11.26
C GLN A 60 -0.94 9.96 -10.22
N PHE A 61 -1.79 8.94 -10.26
CA PHE A 61 -2.86 8.75 -9.27
C PHE A 61 -2.31 8.68 -7.83
N LEU A 62 -1.21 7.93 -7.61
CA LEU A 62 -0.60 7.82 -6.29
C LEU A 62 -0.04 9.16 -5.80
N ILE A 63 0.57 9.96 -6.68
CA ILE A 63 1.06 11.30 -6.37
C ILE A 63 -0.12 12.19 -5.97
N ASP A 64 -1.17 12.25 -6.79
CA ASP A 64 -2.35 13.08 -6.54
C ASP A 64 -3.05 12.68 -5.23
N TRP A 65 -3.13 11.37 -4.95
CA TRP A 65 -3.69 10.86 -3.71
C TRP A 65 -2.85 11.26 -2.50
N ALA A 66 -1.53 11.15 -2.58
CA ALA A 66 -0.62 11.57 -1.51
C ALA A 66 -0.71 13.07 -1.24
N ASP A 67 -0.82 13.90 -2.28
CA ASP A 67 -0.98 15.34 -2.15
C ASP A 67 -2.32 15.72 -1.51
N HIS A 68 -3.41 15.03 -1.88
CA HIS A 68 -4.70 15.19 -1.20
C HIS A 68 -4.60 14.86 0.29
N LEU A 69 -3.93 13.76 0.65
CA LEU A 69 -3.70 13.41 2.05
C LEU A 69 -2.90 14.49 2.79
N ARG A 70 -1.86 15.06 2.16
CA ARG A 70 -1.07 16.17 2.72
C ARG A 70 -1.93 17.40 2.99
N MET A 71 -2.77 17.81 2.04
CA MET A 71 -3.66 18.97 2.24
C MET A 71 -4.65 18.78 3.40
N LYS A 72 -5.10 17.54 3.64
CA LYS A 72 -6.04 17.20 4.71
C LYS A 72 -5.35 17.06 6.07
N SER A 73 -4.05 16.80 6.09
CA SER A 73 -3.21 16.79 7.29
C SER A 73 -2.82 18.22 7.69
N LYS A 74 -3.41 18.76 8.76
CA LYS A 74 -2.97 20.03 9.37
C LYS A 74 -1.62 19.93 10.10
N HIS A 75 -0.99 18.76 10.13
CA HIS A 75 0.24 18.54 10.89
C HIS A 75 1.47 18.63 9.99
N GLU A 76 2.45 19.38 10.48
CA GLU A 76 3.80 19.51 9.95
C GLU A 76 4.40 18.11 9.74
N VAL A 77 5.07 17.90 8.59
CA VAL A 77 5.75 16.63 8.31
C VAL A 77 6.88 16.46 9.32
N VAL A 78 6.63 15.68 10.38
CA VAL A 78 7.65 15.34 11.36
C VAL A 78 8.49 14.21 10.78
N SER A 79 9.74 14.53 10.43
CA SER A 79 10.75 13.55 10.07
C SER A 79 10.94 12.56 11.22
N MET A 80 10.60 11.29 11.02
CA MET A 80 10.87 10.23 12.00
C MET A 80 12.36 9.86 12.09
N ASP A 81 13.17 10.33 11.13
CA ASP A 81 14.61 10.06 11.04
C ASP A 81 15.46 11.04 11.89
N GLY A 82 14.85 11.81 12.79
CA GLY A 82 15.54 12.77 13.66
C GLY A 82 16.17 13.97 12.95
N LYS A 83 16.06 14.04 11.61
CA LYS A 83 16.49 15.19 10.82
C LYS A 83 15.39 16.23 10.81
N THR A 84 15.47 17.18 11.72
CA THR A 84 14.65 18.38 11.71
C THR A 84 14.87 19.17 10.41
N LEU A 85 13.77 19.59 9.78
CA LEU A 85 13.79 20.62 8.75
C LEU A 85 14.45 21.86 9.36
N ARG A 86 15.48 22.39 8.69
CA ARG A 86 16.19 23.61 9.07
C ARG A 86 15.84 24.72 8.10
#